data_AF-A0A7K2QDY9-F1
#
_entry.id   AF-A0A7K2QDY9-F1
#
_cell.length_a   1.000
_cell.length_b   1.000
_cell.length_c   1.000
_cell.angle_alpha   90.00
_cell.angle_beta   90.00
_cell.angle_gamma   90.00
#
_symmetry.space_group_name_H-M   'P 1'
#
loop_
_entity.id
_entity.type
_entity.pdbx_description
1 polymer ?
#
loop_
_entity_poly.entity_id
_entity_poly.type
_entity_poly.pdbx_seq_one_letter_code
_entity_poly.pdbx_strand_id
1 'polypeptide(L)'
;PSSHHQLLSELTMFALRVPGLIEAQQSHYRRVIEVTAQVITETAGRTGQELAESPETVARFFLSGFDGLTMQVQQCLPDEATERTGLRALVAATVALAKGNLDLPDVPLA
;
A
#
# COMPACT_ATOMS: atom_id res chain seq x y z
N PRO A 1 -8.79 22.34 -13.88
CA PRO A 1 -9.04 20.90 -14.00
C PRO A 1 -8.46 20.17 -12.78
N SER A 2 -9.32 19.66 -11.89
CA SER A 2 -8.89 18.76 -10.84
C SER A 2 -8.21 17.56 -11.48
N SER A 3 -6.97 17.27 -11.08
CA SER A 3 -6.28 16.07 -11.53
C SER A 3 -7.09 14.85 -11.09
N HIS A 4 -7.13 13.79 -11.90
CA HIS A 4 -7.92 12.58 -11.60
C HIS A 4 -7.63 12.00 -10.20
N HIS A 5 -6.43 12.19 -9.66
CA HIS A 5 -6.06 11.77 -8.30
C HIS A 5 -6.75 12.59 -7.20
N GLN A 6 -6.96 13.90 -7.39
CA GLN A 6 -7.65 14.75 -6.39
C GLN A 6 -9.09 14.28 -6.21
N LEU A 7 -9.81 14.07 -7.32
CA LEU A 7 -11.18 13.57 -7.30
C LEU A 7 -11.27 12.18 -6.65
N LEU A 8 -10.34 11.28 -6.96
CA LEU A 8 -10.30 9.94 -6.35
C LEU A 8 -10.10 10.02 -4.82
N SER A 9 -9.18 10.88 -4.36
CA SER A 9 -8.95 11.10 -2.93
C SER A 9 -10.18 11.69 -2.24
N GLU A 10 -10.83 12.68 -2.85
CA GLU A 10 -12.06 13.28 -2.34
C GLU A 10 -13.19 12.26 -2.20
N LEU A 11 -13.42 11.44 -3.23
CA LEU A 11 -14.44 10.38 -3.20
C LEU A 11 -14.13 9.30 -2.17
N THR A 12 -12.87 8.90 -2.03
CA THR A 12 -12.41 7.95 -1.01
C THR A 12 -12.72 8.48 0.40
N MET A 13 -12.43 9.76 0.67
CA MET A 13 -12.72 10.37 1.95
C MET A 13 -14.22 10.62 2.18
N PHE A 14 -14.98 10.88 1.11
CA PHE A 14 -16.43 11.06 1.17
C PHE A 14 -17.14 9.74 1.51
N ALA A 15 -16.73 8.63 0.90
CA ALA A 15 -17.32 7.31 1.13
C ALA A 15 -17.26 6.87 2.60
N LEU A 16 -16.21 7.26 3.34
CA LEU A 16 -16.07 6.96 4.77
C LEU A 16 -17.15 7.60 5.65
N ARG A 17 -17.83 8.64 5.15
CA ARG A 17 -18.81 9.44 5.91
C ARG A 17 -20.25 9.22 5.46
N VAL A 18 -20.46 8.44 4.40
CA VAL A 18 -21.79 8.22 3.81
C VAL A 18 -22.19 6.75 3.97
N PRO A 19 -23.26 6.47 4.74
CA PRO A 19 -23.81 5.12 4.86
C PRO A 19 -24.13 4.54 3.47
N GLY A 20 -23.70 3.30 3.21
CA GLY A 20 -23.90 2.61 1.93
C GLY A 20 -22.84 2.87 0.86
N LEU A 21 -21.87 3.77 1.09
CA LEU A 21 -20.70 3.93 0.22
C LEU A 21 -19.44 3.23 0.75
N ILE A 22 -19.44 2.84 2.02
CA ILE A 22 -18.31 2.16 2.64
C ILE A 22 -18.06 0.78 2.00
N GLU A 23 -19.11 0.08 1.57
CA GLU A 23 -19.01 -1.21 0.89
C GLU A 23 -18.31 -1.09 -0.47
N ALA A 24 -18.63 -0.02 -1.22
CA ALA A 24 -17.97 0.26 -2.49
C ALA A 24 -16.47 0.56 -2.29
N GLN A 25 -16.13 1.34 -1.26
CA GLN A 25 -14.74 1.62 -0.89
C GLN A 25 -13.99 0.36 -0.44
N GLN A 26 -14.60 -0.48 0.40
CA GLN A 26 -14.02 -1.75 0.83
C GLN A 26 -13.81 -2.69 -0.36
N SER A 27 -14.77 -2.76 -1.28
CA SER A 27 -14.64 -3.55 -2.51
C SER A 27 -13.50 -3.04 -3.39
N HIS A 28 -13.36 -1.72 -3.54
CA HIS A 28 -12.25 -1.12 -4.26
C HIS A 28 -10.90 -1.51 -3.66
N TYR A 29 -10.71 -1.28 -2.35
CA TYR A 29 -9.45 -1.61 -1.68
C TYR A 29 -9.14 -3.10 -1.70
N ARG A 30 -10.15 -3.96 -1.53
CA ARG A 30 -9.98 -5.41 -1.67
C ARG A 30 -9.43 -5.77 -3.04
N ARG A 31 -9.99 -5.18 -4.10
CA ARG A 31 -9.54 -5.46 -5.47
C ARG A 31 -8.13 -4.95 -5.76
N VAL A 32 -7.78 -3.77 -5.24
CA VAL A 32 -6.42 -3.22 -5.35
C VAL A 32 -5.43 -4.18 -4.67
N ILE A 33 -5.73 -4.64 -3.45
CA ILE A 33 -4.89 -5.61 -2.72
C ILE A 33 -4.76 -6.92 -3.50
N GLU A 34 -5.87 -7.48 -4.01
CA GLU A 34 -5.86 -8.72 -4.80
C GLU A 34 -4.94 -8.63 -6.02
N VAL A 35 -5.05 -7.54 -6.78
CA VAL A 35 -4.21 -7.33 -7.98
C VAL A 35 -2.74 -7.18 -7.61
N THR A 36 -2.43 -6.43 -6.54
CA THR A 36 -1.05 -6.29 -6.07
C THR A 36 -0.48 -7.61 -5.54
N ALA A 37 -1.28 -8.40 -4.81
CA ALA A 37 -0.90 -9.73 -4.33
C ALA A 37 -0.62 -10.70 -5.48
N GLN A 38 -1.40 -10.63 -6.56
CA GLN A 38 -1.15 -11.41 -7.77
C GLN A 38 0.21 -11.04 -8.39
N VAL A 39 0.52 -9.75 -8.53
CA VAL A 39 1.83 -9.31 -9.06
C VAL A 39 2.99 -9.82 -8.20
N ILE A 40 2.84 -9.78 -6.87
CA ILE A 40 3.84 -10.31 -5.93
C ILE A 40 4.02 -11.81 -6.12
N THR A 41 2.92 -12.56 -6.21
CA THR A 41 2.93 -14.02 -6.42
C THR A 41 3.63 -14.40 -7.73
N GLU A 42 3.27 -13.73 -8.83
CA GLU A 42 3.88 -13.97 -10.13
C GLU A 42 5.37 -13.62 -10.14
N THR A 43 5.75 -12.54 -9.46
CA THR A 43 7.15 -12.12 -9.34
C THR A 43 7.96 -13.14 -8.53
N ALA A 44 7.43 -13.62 -7.41
CA ALA A 44 8.05 -14.65 -6.59
C ALA A 44 8.25 -15.94 -7.41
N GLY A 45 7.22 -16.39 -8.13
CA GLY A 45 7.28 -17.55 -9.02
C GLY A 45 8.33 -17.41 -10.12
N ARG A 46 8.42 -16.23 -10.76
CA ARG A 46 9.42 -15.95 -11.82
C ARG A 46 10.86 -15.89 -11.31
N THR A 47 11.06 -15.58 -10.03
CA THR A 47 12.39 -15.38 -9.43
C THR A 47 12.82 -16.55 -8.55
N GLY A 48 11.97 -17.58 -8.40
CA GLY A 48 12.21 -18.71 -7.50
C GLY A 48 12.32 -18.30 -6.04
N GLN A 49 11.74 -17.16 -5.66
CA GLN A 49 11.75 -16.69 -4.28
C GLN A 49 10.56 -17.29 -3.53
N GLU A 50 10.83 -17.92 -2.40
CA GLU A 50 9.79 -18.28 -1.43
C GLU A 50 9.46 -17.06 -0.58
N LEU A 51 8.17 -16.77 -0.43
CA LEU A 51 7.69 -15.67 0.40
C LEU A 51 7.54 -16.16 1.84
N ALA A 52 8.11 -15.40 2.78
CA ALA A 52 7.95 -15.66 4.22
C ALA A 52 6.55 -15.30 4.72
N GLU A 53 5.89 -14.35 4.05
CA GLU A 53 4.56 -13.86 4.36
C GLU A 53 3.60 -14.10 3.19
N SER A 54 2.29 -14.09 3.45
CA SER A 54 1.31 -14.19 2.38
C SER A 54 1.47 -13.03 1.37
N PRO A 55 1.24 -13.27 0.06
CA PRO A 55 1.25 -12.20 -0.94
C PRO A 55 0.33 -11.02 -0.57
N GLU A 56 -0.82 -11.30 0.06
CA GLU A 56 -1.78 -10.32 0.54
C GLU A 56 -1.24 -9.48 1.71
N THR A 57 -0.48 -10.07 2.63
CA THR A 57 0.21 -9.34 3.71
C THR A 57 1.22 -8.37 3.13
N VAL A 58 2.08 -8.85 2.23
CA VAL A 58 3.10 -8.01 1.57
C VAL A 58 2.46 -6.91 0.73
N ALA A 59 1.40 -7.22 -0.02
CA ALA A 59 0.64 -6.26 -0.81
C ALA A 59 0.07 -5.15 0.07
N ARG A 60 -0.59 -5.52 1.17
CA ARG A 60 -1.20 -4.56 2.09
C ARG A 60 -0.14 -3.65 2.73
N PHE A 61 0.99 -4.22 3.16
CA PHE A 61 2.10 -3.44 3.70
C PHE A 61 2.61 -2.40 2.69
N PHE A 62 2.88 -2.84 1.46
CA PHE A 62 3.37 -1.95 0.39
C PHE A 62 2.35 -0.84 0.07
N LEU A 63 1.08 -1.19 -0.15
CA LEU A 63 0.03 -0.24 -0.51
C LEU A 63 -0.21 0.79 0.61
N SER A 64 -0.25 0.37 1.88
CA SER A 64 -0.40 1.30 2.99
C SER A 64 0.75 2.31 3.08
N GLY A 65 1.99 1.88 2.87
CA GLY A 65 3.13 2.80 2.81
C GLY A 65 3.11 3.71 1.58
N PHE A 66 2.75 3.15 0.43
CA PHE A 66 2.72 3.87 -0.84
C PHE A 66 1.62 4.95 -0.87
N ASP A 67 0.42 4.64 -0.39
CA ASP A 67 -0.68 5.59 -0.24
C ASP A 67 -0.27 6.73 0.70
N GLY A 68 0.39 6.41 1.82
CA GLY A 68 0.89 7.42 2.76
C GLY A 68 1.94 8.36 2.16
N LEU A 69 2.92 7.82 1.40
CA LEU A 69 3.89 8.63 0.68
C LEU A 69 3.22 9.51 -0.38
N THR A 70 2.30 8.94 -1.16
CA THR A 70 1.56 9.65 -2.22
C THR A 70 0.76 10.82 -1.64
N MET A 71 0.10 10.61 -0.50
CA MET A 71 -0.63 11.66 0.21
C MET A 71 0.30 12.81 0.63
N GLN A 72 1.49 12.51 1.17
CA GLN A 72 2.43 13.55 1.60
C GLN A 72 2.92 14.43 0.44
N VAL A 73 3.29 13.79 -0.68
CA VAL A 73 3.76 14.47 -1.91
C VAL A 73 2.68 15.40 -2.45
N GLN A 74 1.45 14.90 -2.54
CA GLN A 74 0.38 15.60 -3.27
C GLN A 74 -0.34 16.64 -2.43
N GLN A 75 -0.43 16.46 -1.11
CA GLN A 75 -1.38 17.21 -0.27
C GLN A 75 -0.74 17.89 0.95
N CYS A 76 0.48 17.55 1.34
CA CYS A 76 1.09 18.08 2.57
C CYS A 76 2.30 18.96 2.29
N LEU A 77 3.44 18.35 1.98
CA LEU A 77 4.75 19.01 1.94
C LEU A 77 5.61 18.36 0.86
N PRO A 78 5.49 18.78 -0.41
CA PRO A 78 6.27 18.19 -1.50
C PRO A 78 7.77 18.45 -1.30
N ASP A 79 8.54 17.36 -1.24
CA ASP A 79 10.00 17.35 -1.15
C ASP A 79 10.53 16.12 -1.89
N GLU A 80 10.84 16.30 -3.18
CA GLU A 80 11.23 15.22 -4.08
C GLU A 80 12.42 14.39 -3.56
N ALA A 81 13.36 15.02 -2.84
CA ALA A 81 14.54 14.34 -2.32
C ALA A 81 14.17 13.40 -1.15
N THR A 82 13.33 13.89 -0.24
CA THR A 82 12.82 13.09 0.89
C THR A 82 11.88 11.99 0.40
N GLU A 83 11.02 12.27 -0.57
CA GLU A 83 10.08 11.32 -1.16
C GLU A 83 10.79 10.16 -1.86
N ARG A 84 11.84 10.46 -2.63
CA ARG A 84 12.67 9.43 -3.28
C ARG A 84 13.35 8.52 -2.27
N THR A 85 13.79 9.09 -1.15
CA THR A 85 14.37 8.32 -0.05
C THR A 85 13.30 7.45 0.63
N GLY A 86 12.13 8.01 0.89
CA GLY A 86 10.98 7.30 1.46
C GLY A 86 10.53 6.12 0.60
N LEU A 87 10.40 6.30 -0.72
CA LEU A 87 10.02 5.24 -1.64
C LEU A 87 11.08 4.12 -1.67
N ARG A 88 12.37 4.47 -1.70
CA ARG A 88 13.45 3.47 -1.64
C ARG A 88 13.41 2.68 -0.34
N ALA A 89 13.17 3.35 0.78
CA ALA A 89 13.04 2.72 2.09
C ALA A 89 11.81 1.80 2.14
N LEU A 90 10.66 2.23 1.62
CA LEU A 90 9.46 1.40 1.53
C LEU A 90 9.68 0.14 0.70
N VAL A 91 10.32 0.27 -0.47
CA VAL A 91 10.65 -0.89 -1.32
C VAL A 91 11.59 -1.85 -0.58
N ALA A 92 12.64 -1.33 0.06
CA ALA A 92 13.57 -2.16 0.83
C ALA A 92 12.87 -2.90 1.99
N ALA A 93 12.01 -2.21 2.74
CA ALA A 93 11.25 -2.79 3.84
C ALA A 93 10.23 -3.83 3.34
N THR A 94 9.57 -3.58 2.21
CA THR A 94 8.62 -4.52 1.58
C THR A 94 9.34 -5.81 1.17
N VAL A 95 10.53 -5.69 0.57
CA VAL A 95 11.36 -6.85 0.20
C VAL A 95 11.85 -7.58 1.45
N ALA A 96 12.25 -6.86 2.50
CA ALA A 96 12.67 -7.46 3.75
C ALA A 96 11.54 -8.25 4.42
N LEU A 97 10.33 -7.68 4.46
CA LEU A 97 9.13 -8.35 4.96
C LEU A 97 8.82 -9.62 4.14
N ALA A 98 8.78 -9.49 2.81
CA ALA A 98 8.51 -10.61 1.90
C ALA A 98 9.51 -11.77 2.06
N LYS A 99 10.75 -11.47 2.46
CA LYS A 99 11.82 -12.44 2.67
C LYS A 99 11.95 -12.92 4.13
N GLY A 100 11.18 -12.38 5.07
CA GLY A 100 11.29 -12.71 6.49
C GLY A 100 12.55 -12.13 7.16
N ASN A 101 13.14 -11.09 6.57
CA ASN A 101 14.31 -10.40 7.11
C ASN A 101 13.94 -9.18 7.96
N LEU A 102 12.64 -8.90 8.11
CA LEU A 102 12.15 -7.82 8.96
C LEU A 102 11.81 -8.40 10.34
N ASP A 103 12.48 -7.91 11.37
CA ASP A 103 12.18 -8.28 12.75
C ASP A 103 10.87 -7.59 13.17
N LEU A 104 9.80 -8.38 13.27
CA LEU A 104 8.47 -7.90 13.60
C LEU A 104 8.27 -8.01 15.12
N PRO A 105 8.17 -6.89 15.86
CA PRO A 105 7.92 -6.95 17.28
C PRO A 105 6.51 -7.45 17.57
N ASP A 106 6.35 -8.18 18.67
CA ASP A 106 5.02 -8.51 19.21
C ASP A 106 4.30 -7.23 19.61
N VAL A 107 3.19 -6.92 18.94
CA VAL A 107 2.31 -5.80 19.28
C VAL A 107 1.11 -6.36 20.06
N PRO A 108 0.84 -5.88 21.29
CA PRO A 108 -0.34 -6.31 22.04
C PRO A 108 -1.63 -6.03 21.27
N LEU A 109 -2.54 -7.00 21.24
CA LEU A 109 -3.89 -6.80 20.71
C LEU A 109 -4.64 -5.82 21.62
N ALA A 110 -5.22 -4.77 21.03
CA ALA A 110 -6.04 -3.77 21.70
C ALA A 110 -7.46 -4.29 22.02
#